data_AF-Q5DCT6-F1
#
_entry.id   AF-Q5DCT6-F1
#
_cell.length_a   1.000
_cell.length_b   1.000
_cell.length_c   1.000
_cell.angle_alpha   90.00
_cell.angle_beta   90.00
_cell.angle_gamma   90.00
#
_symmetry.space_group_name_H-M   'P 1'
#
loop_
_entity.id
_entity.type
_entity.pdbx_description
1 polymer ?
#
loop_
_entity_poly.entity_id
_entity_poly.type
_entity_poly.pdbx_seq_one_letter_code
_entity_poly.pdbx_strand_id
1 'polypeptide(L)'
;MFGSYCVCRCVLKWQYQKAISRPFKAVNEPVLLYKPGSMERLRLDSTLGTMKLTAPHRVPICIGSSELSSEHPRKQVWPFEHSKTLANFYYASEEQINSAIQSCLAARDSWSRTSFDERAKIFLKAADLISNEHREELLASTILGQVRPCISIFSYIF
;
A
#
# COMPACT_ATOMS: atom_id res chain seq x y z
N MET A 1 -57.92 -21.78 30.35
CA MET A 1 -57.63 -20.40 29.92
C MET A 1 -56.36 -19.93 30.62
N PHE A 2 -55.41 -19.35 29.87
CA PHE A 2 -54.14 -18.74 30.27
C PHE A 2 -53.10 -19.73 30.84
N GLY A 3 -51.87 -19.88 30.34
CA GLY A 3 -51.11 -19.17 29.32
C GLY A 3 -49.64 -19.55 29.57
N SER A 4 -49.02 -20.26 28.62
CA SER A 4 -47.64 -20.75 28.71
C SER A 4 -46.63 -19.60 28.75
N TYR A 5 -45.85 -19.50 29.83
CA TYR A 5 -44.61 -18.73 29.80
C TYR A 5 -43.49 -19.61 29.26
N CYS A 6 -43.41 -19.67 27.92
CA CYS A 6 -42.26 -20.19 27.21
C CYS A 6 -41.10 -19.20 27.41
N VAL A 7 -40.17 -19.54 28.31
CA VAL A 7 -38.87 -18.86 28.38
C VAL A 7 -38.12 -19.21 27.10
N CYS A 8 -38.38 -18.44 26.04
CA CYS A 8 -37.69 -18.58 24.78
C CYS A 8 -36.28 -18.00 24.95
N ARG A 9 -35.41 -18.78 25.60
CA ARG A 9 -33.97 -18.57 25.64
C ARG A 9 -33.41 -18.95 24.28
N CYS A 10 -33.76 -18.20 23.24
CA CYS A 10 -33.06 -18.19 21.96
C CYS A 10 -31.75 -17.42 22.15
N VAL A 11 -30.85 -17.97 22.97
CA VAL A 11 -29.42 -17.79 22.76
C VAL A 11 -29.17 -18.54 21.47
N LEU A 12 -29.33 -17.86 20.34
CA LEU A 12 -28.74 -18.29 19.08
C LEU A 12 -27.29 -18.59 19.42
N LYS A 13 -26.98 -19.89 19.44
CA LYS A 13 -25.64 -20.43 19.50
C LYS A 13 -24.87 -19.70 18.41
N TRP A 14 -24.19 -18.63 18.79
CA TRP A 14 -22.97 -18.20 18.13
C TRP A 14 -22.07 -19.41 18.26
N GLN A 15 -22.13 -20.27 17.23
CA GLN A 15 -21.17 -21.31 17.04
C GLN A 15 -19.85 -20.58 16.97
N TYR A 16 -19.15 -20.62 18.10
CA TYR A 16 -17.77 -20.22 18.24
C TYR A 16 -17.00 -21.03 17.21
N GLN A 17 -16.88 -20.49 15.99
CA GLN A 17 -15.99 -21.01 14.97
C GLN A 17 -14.59 -20.70 15.49
N LYS A 18 -14.10 -21.61 16.34
CA LYS A 18 -12.70 -21.70 16.72
C LYS A 18 -11.93 -22.22 15.50
N ALA A 19 -11.96 -21.48 14.40
CA ALA A 19 -10.93 -21.58 13.39
C ALA A 19 -9.75 -20.79 13.94
N ILE A 20 -8.97 -21.42 14.83
CA ILE A 20 -7.63 -20.91 15.13
C ILE A 20 -6.86 -21.12 13.83
N SER A 21 -6.88 -20.10 12.96
CA SER A 21 -5.87 -19.96 11.93
C SER A 21 -4.52 -20.03 12.66
N ARG A 22 -3.61 -20.89 12.20
CA ARG A 22 -2.29 -21.05 12.82
C ARG A 22 -1.70 -19.65 13.04
N PRO A 23 -1.19 -19.32 14.23
CA PRO A 23 -0.63 -18.00 14.47
C PRO A 23 0.48 -17.76 13.46
N PHE A 24 0.28 -16.78 12.58
CA PHE A 24 1.31 -16.35 11.64
C PHE A 24 2.47 -15.76 12.44
N LYS A 25 3.64 -16.38 12.35
CA LYS A 25 4.85 -15.86 12.99
C LYS A 25 5.52 -14.88 12.05
N ALA A 26 5.27 -13.59 12.29
CA ALA A 26 6.01 -12.53 11.62
C ALA A 26 7.48 -12.55 12.07
N VAL A 27 8.39 -12.40 11.11
CA VAL A 27 9.83 -12.18 11.35
C VAL A 27 10.20 -10.86 10.70
N ASN A 28 11.12 -10.12 11.32
CA ASN A 28 11.58 -8.86 10.76
C ASN A 28 12.30 -9.11 9.43
N GLU A 29 11.99 -8.28 8.45
CA GLU A 29 12.63 -8.32 7.15
C GLU A 29 14.13 -7.98 7.29
N PRO A 30 15.05 -8.80 6.74
CA PRO A 30 16.48 -8.52 6.82
C PRO A 30 16.84 -7.20 6.12
N VAL A 31 17.62 -6.37 6.81
CA VAL A 31 18.17 -5.15 6.22
C VAL A 31 19.37 -5.51 5.36
N LEU A 32 19.27 -5.22 4.06
CA LEU A 32 20.37 -5.42 3.11
C LEU A 32 21.42 -4.31 3.27
N LEU A 33 22.69 -4.67 3.14
CA LEU A 33 23.81 -3.77 3.41
C LEU A 33 24.27 -2.97 2.19
N TYR A 34 23.86 -3.36 0.97
CA TYR A 34 24.20 -2.66 -0.28
C TYR A 34 25.70 -2.39 -0.44
N LYS A 35 26.52 -3.41 -0.12
CA LYS A 35 27.98 -3.31 -0.20
C LYS A 35 28.45 -3.07 -1.64
N PRO A 36 29.61 -2.45 -1.85
CA PRO A 36 30.21 -2.31 -3.18
C PRO A 36 30.33 -3.68 -3.87
N GLY A 37 29.83 -3.79 -5.10
CA GLY A 37 29.84 -5.04 -5.88
C GLY A 37 28.79 -6.09 -5.50
N SER A 38 27.93 -5.83 -4.52
CA SER A 38 26.82 -6.71 -4.18
C SER A 38 25.74 -6.74 -5.27
N MET A 39 25.01 -7.86 -5.36
CA MET A 39 23.94 -8.00 -6.36
C MET A 39 22.76 -7.06 -6.06
N GLU A 40 22.42 -6.84 -4.79
CA GLU A 40 21.39 -5.87 -4.42
C GLU A 40 21.75 -4.45 -4.87
N ARG A 41 23.04 -4.08 -4.76
CA ARG A 41 23.52 -2.76 -5.19
C ARG A 41 23.46 -2.59 -6.71
N LEU A 42 23.86 -3.61 -7.46
CA LEU A 42 23.78 -3.59 -8.93
C LEU A 42 22.34 -3.48 -9.42
N ARG A 43 21.40 -4.20 -8.80
CA ARG A 43 19.97 -4.10 -9.12
C ARG A 43 19.44 -2.71 -8.81
N LEU A 44 19.75 -2.16 -7.63
CA LEU A 44 19.33 -0.82 -7.24
C LEU A 44 19.87 0.25 -8.21
N ASP A 45 21.15 0.18 -8.58
CA ASP A 45 21.76 1.13 -9.50
C ASP A 45 21.14 1.03 -10.91
N SER A 46 20.80 -0.18 -11.36
CA SER A 46 20.05 -0.40 -12.60
C SER A 46 18.64 0.20 -12.53
N THR A 47 17.88 -0.08 -11.47
CA THR A 47 16.52 0.44 -11.28
C THR A 47 16.52 1.95 -11.16
N LEU A 48 17.49 2.54 -10.45
CA LEU A 48 17.70 3.98 -10.44
C LEU A 48 17.89 4.49 -11.87
N GLY A 49 18.83 3.93 -12.64
CA GLY A 49 19.05 4.30 -14.03
C GLY A 49 17.75 4.29 -14.87
N THR A 50 16.99 3.20 -14.82
CA THR A 50 15.71 3.07 -15.51
C THR A 50 14.71 4.15 -15.06
N MET A 51 14.52 4.33 -13.75
CA MET A 51 13.57 5.31 -13.21
C MET A 51 13.93 6.76 -13.58
N LYS A 52 15.23 7.06 -13.69
CA LYS A 52 15.71 8.37 -14.14
C LYS A 52 15.40 8.59 -15.63
N LEU A 53 15.53 7.55 -16.45
CA LEU A 53 15.27 7.62 -17.90
C LEU A 53 13.77 7.70 -18.22
N THR A 54 12.92 7.05 -17.44
CA THR A 54 11.47 7.03 -17.64
C THR A 54 10.75 8.25 -17.02
N ALA A 55 11.47 9.12 -16.31
CA ALA A 55 10.90 10.33 -15.73
C ALA A 55 10.53 11.35 -16.83
N PRO A 56 9.45 12.14 -16.68
CA PRO A 56 8.59 12.24 -15.50
C PRO A 56 7.50 11.15 -15.44
N HIS A 57 7.34 10.54 -14.26
CA HIS A 57 6.32 9.53 -13.97
C HIS A 57 4.93 10.15 -13.80
N ARG A 58 3.85 9.48 -14.24
CA ARG A 58 2.47 9.96 -14.04
C ARG A 58 1.86 9.32 -12.79
N VAL A 59 1.41 10.15 -11.84
CA VAL A 59 0.73 9.73 -10.61
C VAL A 59 -0.74 10.18 -10.67
N PRO A 60 -1.67 9.30 -11.10
CA PRO A 60 -3.08 9.63 -11.21
C PRO A 60 -3.77 9.69 -9.84
N ILE A 61 -4.96 10.29 -9.81
CA ILE A 61 -5.88 10.16 -8.67
C ILE A 61 -6.65 8.85 -8.86
N CYS A 62 -6.55 7.93 -7.91
CA CYS A 62 -7.26 6.65 -7.97
C CYS A 62 -8.52 6.69 -7.11
N ILE A 63 -9.70 6.57 -7.74
CA ILE A 63 -11.00 6.48 -7.05
C ILE A 63 -11.65 5.14 -7.42
N GLY A 64 -11.73 4.22 -6.46
CA GLY A 64 -12.21 2.87 -6.72
C GLY A 64 -11.33 2.18 -7.77
N SER A 65 -11.89 1.88 -8.94
CA SER A 65 -11.18 1.27 -10.07
C SER A 65 -10.83 2.27 -11.19
N SER A 66 -11.09 3.56 -10.99
CA SER A 66 -10.87 4.60 -11.99
C SER A 66 -9.62 5.41 -11.69
N GLU A 67 -8.80 5.62 -12.71
CA GLU A 67 -7.67 6.55 -12.67
C GLU A 67 -8.04 7.86 -13.34
N LEU A 68 -7.93 8.96 -12.60
CA LEU A 68 -8.25 10.30 -13.06
C LEU A 68 -6.98 11.12 -13.20
N SER A 69 -6.92 11.92 -14.26
CA SER A 69 -5.91 12.96 -14.45
C SER A 69 -6.60 14.28 -14.78
N SER A 70 -5.98 15.37 -14.35
CA SER A 70 -6.41 16.74 -14.67
C SER A 70 -5.49 17.35 -15.73
N GLU A 71 -5.95 18.40 -16.40
CA GLU A 71 -5.16 19.14 -17.40
C GLU A 71 -4.01 19.94 -16.75
N HIS A 72 -4.07 20.17 -15.44
CA HIS A 72 -3.10 20.98 -14.70
C HIS A 72 -2.25 20.11 -13.75
N PRO A 73 -1.25 19.36 -14.27
CA PRO A 73 -0.37 18.57 -13.44
C PRO A 73 0.51 19.45 -12.55
N ARG A 74 0.66 19.05 -11.29
CA ARG A 74 1.68 19.53 -10.37
C ARG A 74 2.91 18.65 -10.49
N LYS A 75 4.08 19.23 -10.26
CA LYS A 75 5.38 18.58 -10.45
C LYS A 75 6.01 18.28 -9.10
N GLN A 76 6.37 17.02 -8.90
CA GLN A 76 7.36 16.64 -7.90
C GLN A 76 8.74 16.72 -8.56
N VAL A 77 9.56 17.65 -8.10
CA VAL A 77 10.93 17.85 -8.60
C VAL A 77 11.92 16.98 -7.84
N TRP A 78 13.11 16.82 -8.41
CA TRP A 78 14.21 16.14 -7.75
C TRP A 78 14.83 17.07 -6.72
N PRO A 79 14.93 16.71 -5.43
CA PRO A 79 15.39 17.70 -4.44
C PRO A 79 16.88 18.06 -4.56
N PHE A 80 17.67 17.25 -5.29
CA PHE A 80 19.07 17.58 -5.61
C PHE A 80 19.25 18.23 -7.00
N GLU A 81 18.21 18.24 -7.84
CA GLU A 81 18.26 18.85 -9.17
C GLU A 81 16.87 19.39 -9.54
N HIS A 82 16.50 20.54 -8.97
CA HIS A 82 15.17 21.12 -9.07
C HIS A 82 14.71 21.47 -10.50
N SER A 83 15.64 21.49 -11.47
CA SER A 83 15.32 21.64 -12.91
C SER A 83 14.66 20.39 -13.49
N LYS A 84 14.87 19.21 -12.91
CA LYS A 84 14.28 17.94 -13.35
C LYS A 84 13.01 17.62 -12.60
N THR A 85 12.03 17.10 -13.34
CA THR A 85 10.75 16.62 -12.79
C THR A 85 10.81 15.12 -12.62
N LEU A 86 10.49 14.62 -11.42
CA LEU A 86 10.42 13.20 -11.10
C LEU A 86 9.05 12.64 -11.47
N ALA A 87 8.00 13.31 -10.99
CA ALA A 87 6.63 12.85 -11.19
C ALA A 87 5.66 14.02 -11.39
N ASN A 88 4.62 13.78 -12.18
CA ASN A 88 3.48 14.66 -12.36
C ASN A 88 2.29 14.07 -11.60
N PHE A 89 1.73 14.84 -10.67
CA PHE A 89 0.57 14.46 -9.87
C PHE A 89 -0.55 15.49 -9.99
N TYR A 90 -1.75 15.16 -9.52
CA TYR A 90 -2.94 16.01 -9.69
C TYR A 90 -3.61 16.25 -8.34
N TYR A 91 -4.06 17.48 -8.11
CA TYR A 91 -4.94 17.77 -6.97
C TYR A 91 -6.36 17.37 -7.29
N ALA A 92 -7.01 16.72 -6.33
CA ALA A 92 -8.41 16.34 -6.46
C ALA A 92 -9.31 17.57 -6.31
N SER A 93 -10.35 17.67 -7.16
CA SER A 93 -11.43 18.64 -6.97
C SER A 93 -12.35 18.22 -5.82
N GLU A 94 -13.15 19.15 -5.33
CA GLU A 94 -14.17 18.85 -4.31
C GLU A 94 -15.13 17.74 -4.76
N GLU A 95 -15.56 17.76 -6.01
CA GLU A 95 -16.40 16.72 -6.61
C GLU A 95 -15.72 15.35 -6.60
N GLN A 96 -14.42 15.29 -6.94
CA GLN A 96 -13.64 14.06 -6.91
C GLN A 96 -13.47 13.54 -5.48
N ILE A 97 -13.25 14.42 -4.51
CA ILE A 97 -13.17 14.06 -3.09
C ILE A 97 -14.51 13.47 -2.62
N ASN A 98 -15.63 14.12 -2.96
CA ASN A 98 -16.96 13.61 -2.62
C ASN A 98 -17.24 12.25 -3.28
N SER A 99 -16.85 12.07 -4.54
CA SER A 99 -16.95 10.78 -5.24
C SER A 99 -16.11 9.70 -4.56
N ALA A 100 -14.88 10.03 -4.14
CA ALA A 100 -14.03 9.12 -3.38
C ALA A 100 -14.66 8.71 -2.04
N ILE A 101 -15.29 9.64 -1.32
CA ILE A 101 -16.02 9.35 -0.08
C ILE A 101 -17.16 8.38 -0.35
N GLN A 102 -17.99 8.62 -1.37
CA GLN A 102 -19.11 7.73 -1.70
C GLN A 102 -18.64 6.33 -2.11
N SER A 103 -17.56 6.24 -2.89
CA SER A 103 -16.94 4.97 -3.27
C SER A 103 -16.44 4.19 -2.05
N CYS A 104 -15.76 4.86 -1.12
CA CYS A 104 -15.31 4.26 0.15
C CYS A 104 -16.49 3.80 1.03
N LEU A 105 -17.57 4.57 1.10
CA LEU A 105 -18.77 4.20 1.87
C LEU A 105 -19.48 2.98 1.27
N ALA A 106 -19.58 2.90 -0.06
CA ALA A 106 -20.15 1.74 -0.75
C ALA A 106 -19.32 0.46 -0.52
N ALA A 107 -17.98 0.57 -0.52
CA ALA A 107 -17.08 -0.55 -0.28
C ALA A 107 -16.93 -0.95 1.20
N ARG A 108 -17.26 -0.04 2.14
CA ARG A 108 -17.09 -0.26 3.58
C ARG A 108 -17.85 -1.49 4.07
N ASP A 109 -19.09 -1.65 3.63
CA ASP A 109 -19.97 -2.71 4.11
C ASP A 109 -19.48 -4.09 3.66
N SER A 110 -19.05 -4.23 2.42
CA SER A 110 -18.47 -5.49 1.94
C SER A 110 -17.12 -5.77 2.61
N TRP A 111 -16.24 -4.78 2.72
CA TRP A 111 -14.93 -4.93 3.38
C TRP A 111 -15.04 -5.26 4.88
N SER A 112 -16.00 -4.68 5.58
CA SER A 112 -16.20 -4.96 7.02
C SER A 112 -16.65 -6.39 7.27
N ARG A 113 -17.40 -6.99 6.34
CA ARG A 113 -17.88 -8.38 6.37
C ARG A 113 -16.83 -9.41 5.94
N THR A 114 -15.73 -8.99 5.31
CA THR A 114 -14.63 -9.92 4.99
C THR A 114 -13.98 -10.45 6.27
N SER A 115 -13.58 -11.71 6.23
CA SER A 115 -12.94 -12.35 7.38
C SER A 115 -11.58 -11.70 7.66
N PHE A 116 -11.14 -11.75 8.92
CA PHE A 116 -9.82 -11.24 9.29
C PHE A 116 -8.70 -11.91 8.48
N ASP A 117 -8.77 -13.24 8.30
CA ASP A 117 -7.78 -14.01 7.56
C ASP A 117 -7.68 -13.57 6.09
N GLU A 118 -8.79 -13.24 5.43
CA GLU A 118 -8.78 -12.75 4.05
C GLU A 118 -8.17 -11.35 3.94
N ARG A 119 -8.49 -10.46 4.88
CA ARG A 119 -7.85 -9.14 4.94
C ARG A 119 -6.35 -9.26 5.17
N ALA A 120 -5.94 -10.14 6.09
CA ALA A 120 -4.53 -10.39 6.37
C ALA A 120 -3.77 -10.92 5.15
N LYS A 121 -4.36 -11.84 4.37
CA LYS A 121 -3.76 -12.38 3.14
C LYS A 121 -3.38 -11.28 2.12
N ILE A 122 -4.17 -10.22 2.02
CA ILE A 122 -3.88 -9.10 1.10
C ILE A 122 -2.59 -8.40 1.52
N PHE A 123 -2.43 -8.11 2.82
CA PHE A 123 -1.22 -7.47 3.34
C PHE A 123 0.00 -8.38 3.30
N LEU A 124 -0.16 -9.68 3.58
CA LEU A 124 0.93 -10.66 3.49
C LEU A 124 1.44 -10.79 2.05
N LYS A 125 0.52 -10.86 1.07
CA LYS A 125 0.89 -10.86 -0.35
C LYS A 125 1.60 -9.56 -0.74
N ALA A 126 1.13 -8.41 -0.26
CA ALA A 126 1.79 -7.13 -0.51
C ALA A 126 3.21 -7.08 0.09
N ALA A 127 3.40 -7.63 1.30
CA ALA A 127 4.71 -7.73 1.94
C ALA A 127 5.67 -8.61 1.12
N ASP A 128 5.22 -9.76 0.63
CA ASP A 128 6.02 -10.65 -0.22
C ASP A 128 6.43 -9.98 -1.54
N LEU A 129 5.51 -9.23 -2.15
CA LEU A 129 5.76 -8.46 -3.37
C LEU A 129 6.79 -7.35 -3.16
N ILE A 130 6.68 -6.62 -2.04
CA ILE A 130 7.63 -5.54 -1.67
C ILE A 130 9.00 -6.12 -1.29
N SER A 131 9.05 -7.26 -0.61
CA SER A 131 10.31 -7.88 -0.19
C SER A 131 11.10 -8.43 -1.40
N ASN A 132 10.43 -8.94 -2.42
CA ASN A 132 11.10 -9.58 -3.55
C ASN A 132 11.19 -8.67 -4.78
N GLU A 133 10.08 -8.53 -5.50
CA GLU A 133 10.05 -7.98 -6.86
C GLU A 133 10.16 -6.46 -6.85
N HIS A 134 9.38 -5.79 -6.01
CA HIS A 134 9.27 -4.32 -6.00
C HIS A 134 10.21 -3.64 -5.00
N ARG A 135 11.13 -4.40 -4.38
CA ARG A 135 12.04 -3.87 -3.34
C ARG A 135 12.87 -2.71 -3.86
N GLU A 136 13.56 -2.93 -4.98
CA GLU A 136 14.48 -1.94 -5.53
C GLU A 136 13.74 -0.76 -6.18
N GLU A 137 12.53 -0.96 -6.68
CA GLU A 137 11.67 0.11 -7.21
C GLU A 137 11.19 1.03 -6.08
N LEU A 138 10.77 0.46 -4.95
CA LEU A 138 10.33 1.21 -3.77
C LEU A 138 11.50 1.99 -3.14
N LEU A 139 12.70 1.40 -3.11
CA LEU A 139 13.91 2.08 -2.66
C LEU A 139 14.32 3.20 -3.62
N ALA A 140 14.41 2.91 -4.91
CA ALA A 140 14.80 3.88 -5.92
C ALA A 140 13.84 5.08 -5.96
N SER A 141 12.53 4.86 -5.89
CA SER A 141 11.53 5.94 -5.81
C SER A 141 11.73 6.83 -4.58
N THR A 142 12.03 6.24 -3.42
CA THR A 142 12.29 6.96 -2.18
C THR A 142 13.59 7.76 -2.24
N ILE A 143 14.67 7.18 -2.79
CA ILE A 143 15.96 7.87 -2.97
C ILE A 143 15.79 9.09 -3.89
N LEU A 144 15.11 8.92 -5.03
CA LEU A 144 14.92 9.99 -6.00
C LEU A 144 13.98 11.08 -5.49
N GLY A 145 12.90 10.71 -4.79
CA GLY A 145 11.87 11.65 -4.34
C GLY A 145 12.18 12.36 -3.03
N GLN A 146 12.90 11.72 -2.11
CA GLN A 146 13.10 12.22 -0.74
C GLN A 146 14.58 12.38 -0.35
N VAL A 147 15.52 12.03 -1.23
CA VAL A 147 16.99 12.13 -0.98
C VAL A 147 17.41 11.41 0.29
N ARG A 148 16.85 10.22 0.54
CA ARG A 148 17.29 9.37 1.64
C ARG A 148 18.43 8.45 1.18
N PRO A 149 19.50 8.27 1.98
CA PRO A 149 20.51 7.27 1.68
C PRO A 149 19.91 5.86 1.78
N CYS A 150 20.35 4.93 0.93
CA CYS A 150 19.74 3.60 0.80
C CYS A 150 19.61 2.84 2.13
N ILE A 151 20.58 2.98 3.03
CA ILE A 151 20.62 2.30 4.32
C ILE A 151 19.60 2.90 5.32
N SER A 152 19.38 4.22 5.28
CA SER A 152 18.47 4.86 6.24
C SER A 152 17.00 4.61 5.92
N ILE A 153 16.67 4.13 4.71
CA ILE A 153 15.28 3.92 4.31
C ILE A 153 14.62 2.81 5.16
N PHE A 154 15.34 1.72 5.42
CA PHE A 154 14.80 0.62 6.24
C PHE A 154 14.78 0.89 7.74
N SER A 155 15.61 1.82 8.23
CA SER A 155 15.69 2.12 9.68
C SER A 155 14.49 2.90 10.23
N TYR A 156 13.64 3.46 9.35
CA TYR A 156 12.52 4.33 9.74
C TYR A 156 11.16 3.89 9.18
N ILE A 157 11.10 2.72 8.52
CA ILE A 157 9.87 2.19 7.89
C ILE A 157 9.20 1.10 8.75
N PHE A 158 9.87 0.62 9.81
CA PHE A 158 9.33 -0.35 10.76
C PHE A 158 9.56 0.09 12.21
#